data_AF-A0A150L2L9-F1
#
_entry.id   AF-A0A150L2L9-F1
#
_cell.length_a   1.000
_cell.length_b   1.000
_cell.length_c   1.000
_cell.angle_alpha   90.00
_cell.angle_beta   90.00
_cell.angle_gamma   90.00
#
_symmetry.space_group_name_H-M   'P 1'
#
loop_
_entity.id
_entity.type
_entity.pdbx_description
1 polymer ?
#
loop_
_entity_poly.entity_id
_entity_poly.type
_entity_poly.pdbx_seq_one_letter_code
_entity_poly.pdbx_strand_id
1 'polypeptide(L)'
;MLNEVFKALSDPTRRKILDLLKEEDLTAGEISDHFNMSKPSISQHLKLLKNAGLVQDEKKGQYVFYSLNTTVFQDIINWAFNFYGK
;
A
#
# COMPACT_ATOMS: atom_id res chain seq x y z
N MET A 1 -5.25 -6.04 -12.62
CA MET A 1 -4.09 -5.40 -11.95
C MET A 1 -4.27 -3.88 -11.88
N LEU A 2 -4.23 -3.15 -13.00
CA LEU A 2 -4.37 -1.67 -13.01
C LEU A 2 -5.64 -1.15 -12.33
N ASN A 3 -6.81 -1.74 -12.60
CA ASN A 3 -8.07 -1.35 -11.97
C ASN A 3 -8.05 -1.49 -10.44
N GLU A 4 -7.43 -2.54 -9.91
CA GLU A 4 -7.30 -2.74 -8.46
C GLU A 4 -6.35 -1.72 -7.84
N VAL A 5 -5.28 -1.35 -8.55
CA VAL A 5 -4.38 -0.27 -8.13
C VAL A 5 -5.13 1.07 -8.07
N PHE A 6 -5.84 1.46 -9.14
CA PHE A 6 -6.58 2.73 -9.13
C PHE A 6 -7.70 2.75 -8.08
N LYS A 7 -8.40 1.62 -7.89
CA LYS A 7 -9.40 1.48 -6.84
C LYS A 7 -8.78 1.54 -5.44
N ALA A 8 -7.59 0.98 -5.25
CA ALA A 8 -6.86 1.12 -4.00
C ALA A 8 -6.39 2.57 -3.78
N LEU A 9 -5.91 3.25 -4.82
CA LEU A 9 -5.42 4.63 -4.75
C LEU A 9 -6.54 5.68 -4.69
N SER A 10 -7.81 5.35 -4.98
CA SER A 10 -8.91 6.32 -4.96
C SER A 10 -9.29 6.80 -3.55
N ASP A 11 -8.90 6.06 -2.51
CA ASP A 11 -9.23 6.36 -1.12
C ASP A 11 -8.10 7.15 -0.42
N PRO A 12 -8.42 8.29 0.23
CA PRO A 12 -7.42 9.14 0.87
C PRO A 12 -6.70 8.47 2.04
N THR A 13 -7.38 7.60 2.81
CA THR A 13 -6.75 6.86 3.91
C THR A 13 -5.69 5.92 3.35
N ARG A 14 -5.98 5.23 2.25
CA ARG A 14 -5.00 4.33 1.60
C ARG A 14 -3.80 5.10 1.05
N ARG A 15 -4.00 6.27 0.45
CA ARG A 15 -2.88 7.13 0.02
C ARG A 15 -2.02 7.57 1.21
N LYS A 16 -2.63 8.00 2.32
CA LYS A 16 -1.89 8.38 3.53
C LYS A 16 -1.10 7.21 4.14
N ILE A 17 -1.63 5.98 4.09
CA ILE A 17 -0.86 4.78 4.50
C ILE A 17 0.38 4.60 3.61
N LEU A 18 0.23 4.76 2.30
CA LEU A 18 1.37 4.65 1.37
C LEU A 18 2.40 5.77 1.62
N ASP A 19 1.96 6.98 1.97
CA ASP A 19 2.86 8.08 2.34
C ASP A 19 3.66 7.76 3.61
N LEU A 20 3.04 7.14 4.62
CA LEU A 20 3.75 6.69 5.84
C LEU A 20 4.80 5.61 5.49
N LEU A 21 4.39 4.63 4.69
CA LEU A 21 5.26 3.51 4.29
C LEU A 21 6.37 3.89 3.32
N LYS A 22 6.32 5.10 2.77
CA LYS A 22 7.41 5.66 1.96
C LYS A 22 8.61 6.04 2.82
N GLU A 23 8.38 6.45 4.05
CA GLU A 23 9.42 6.92 4.97
C GLU A 23 10.06 5.74 5.72
N GLU A 24 9.26 4.77 6.17
CA GLU A 24 9.75 3.59 6.89
C GLU A 24 8.77 2.39 6.86
N ASP A 25 9.29 1.20 7.16
CA ASP A 25 8.49 -0.01 7.35
C ASP A 25 7.75 0.05 8.70
N LEU A 26 6.42 -0.10 8.70
CA LEU A 26 5.60 0.03 9.91
C LEU A 26 4.71 -1.19 10.14
N THR A 27 4.43 -1.50 11.40
CA THR A 27 3.40 -2.48 11.76
C THR A 27 1.99 -1.91 11.58
N ALA A 28 0.99 -2.78 11.46
CA ALA A 28 -0.41 -2.34 11.42
C ALA A 28 -0.82 -1.54 12.68
N GLY A 29 -0.16 -1.79 13.82
CA GLY A 29 -0.36 -1.03 15.05
C GLY A 29 0.13 0.40 14.91
N GLU A 30 1.41 0.57 14.54
CA GLU A 30 2.03 1.89 14.34
C GLU A 30 1.28 2.68 13.27
N ILE A 31 0.92 2.06 12.14
CA ILE A 31 0.10 2.70 11.11
C ILE A 31 -1.23 3.19 11.70
N SER A 32 -1.88 2.37 12.53
CA SER A 32 -3.17 2.74 13.14
C SER A 32 -3.07 3.94 14.06
N ASP A 33 -1.93 4.18 14.70
CA ASP A 33 -1.74 5.30 15.61
C ASP A 33 -1.75 6.67 14.88
N HIS A 34 -1.59 6.67 13.54
CA HIS A 34 -1.70 7.87 12.69
C HIS A 34 -3.13 8.21 12.23
N PHE A 35 -4.14 7.42 12.63
CA PHE A 35 -5.53 7.58 12.22
C PHE A 35 -6.49 7.54 13.40
N ASN A 36 -7.55 8.34 13.34
CA ASN A 36 -8.68 8.24 14.26
C ASN A 36 -9.65 7.12 13.81
N MET A 37 -9.12 5.90 13.63
CA MET A 37 -9.84 4.73 13.11
C MET A 37 -9.52 3.49 13.95
N SER A 38 -10.40 2.49 13.87
CA SER A 38 -10.15 1.22 14.56
C SER A 38 -9.05 0.41 13.87
N LYS A 39 -8.30 -0.39 14.66
CA LYS A 39 -7.30 -1.33 14.11
C LYS A 39 -7.87 -2.27 13.04
N PRO A 40 -9.07 -2.88 13.20
CA PRO A 40 -9.70 -3.67 12.14
C PRO A 40 -9.92 -2.89 10.83
N SER A 41 -10.30 -1.60 10.91
CA SER A 41 -10.47 -0.76 9.73
C SER A 41 -9.13 -0.56 9.00
N ILE A 42 -8.05 -0.28 9.74
CA ILE A 42 -6.70 -0.14 9.16
C ILE A 42 -6.22 -1.45 8.54
N SER A 43 -6.45 -2.59 9.21
CA SER A 43 -6.14 -3.90 8.63
C SER A 43 -6.91 -4.17 7.33
N GLN A 44 -8.15 -3.70 7.20
CA GLN A 44 -8.91 -3.80 5.95
C GLN A 44 -8.29 -2.94 4.83
N HIS A 45 -7.86 -1.71 5.13
CA HIS A 45 -7.14 -0.88 4.16
C HIS A 45 -5.83 -1.52 3.71
N LEU A 46 -5.04 -2.07 4.64
CA LEU A 46 -3.79 -2.79 4.36
C LEU A 46 -4.03 -4.04 3.50
N LYS A 47 -5.11 -4.78 3.76
CA LYS A 47 -5.50 -5.92 2.92
C LYS A 47 -5.82 -5.50 1.48
N LEU A 48 -6.54 -4.39 1.30
CA LEU A 48 -6.84 -3.87 -0.05
C LEU A 48 -5.57 -3.40 -0.78
N LEU A 49 -4.67 -2.70 -0.08
CA LEU A 49 -3.38 -2.29 -0.62
C LEU A 49 -2.51 -3.50 -1.01
N LYS A 50 -2.46 -4.55 -0.16
CA LYS A 50 -1.73 -5.79 -0.43
C LYS A 50 -2.32 -6.54 -1.62
N ASN A 51 -3.65 -6.64 -1.71
CA ASN A 51 -4.33 -7.27 -2.84
C ASN A 51 -4.08 -6.52 -4.16
N ALA A 52 -3.96 -5.20 -4.11
CA ALA A 52 -3.55 -4.38 -5.25
C ALA A 52 -2.05 -4.45 -5.54
N GLY A 53 -1.28 -5.14 -4.70
CA GLY A 53 0.17 -5.27 -4.81
C GLY A 53 0.94 -4.00 -4.47
N LEU A 54 0.32 -2.99 -3.83
CA LEU A 54 0.97 -1.71 -3.51
C LEU A 54 1.82 -1.79 -2.24
N VAL A 55 1.53 -2.74 -1.36
CA VAL A 55 2.31 -3.02 -0.15
C VAL A 55 2.59 -4.51 -0.06
N GLN A 56 3.65 -4.85 0.66
CA GLN A 56 3.97 -6.20 1.08
C GLN A 56 4.11 -6.23 2.60
N ASP A 57 4.06 -7.43 3.17
CA ASP A 57 4.20 -7.67 4.60
C ASP A 57 5.26 -8.72 4.88
N GLU A 58 6.01 -8.50 5.96
CA GLU A 58 7.07 -9.39 6.43
C GLU A 58 6.92 -9.62 7.93
N LYS A 59 6.96 -10.89 8.34
CA LYS A 59 6.93 -11.24 9.77
C LYS A 59 8.34 -11.17 10.35
N LYS A 60 8.56 -10.22 11.27
CA LYS A 60 9.81 -10.04 12.03
C LYS A 60 9.53 -10.32 13.51
N GLY A 61 9.84 -11.53 13.95
CA GLY A 61 9.51 -12.01 15.30
C GLY A 61 8.00 -12.12 15.52
N GLN A 62 7.48 -11.39 16.51
CA GLN A 62 6.05 -11.35 16.83
C GLN A 62 5.26 -10.31 16.02
N TYR A 63 5.95 -9.44 15.27
CA TYR A 63 5.35 -8.33 14.54
C TYR A 63 5.27 -8.62 13.05
N VAL A 64 4.27 -8.03 12.40
CA VAL A 64 4.14 -8.00 10.94
C VAL A 64 4.36 -6.57 10.50
N PHE A 65 5.45 -6.35 9.76
CA PHE A 65 5.80 -5.06 9.18
C PHE A 65 5.27 -4.98 7.76
N TYR A 66 4.77 -3.82 7.39
CA TYR A 66 4.33 -3.49 6.04
C TYR A 66 5.35 -2.56 5.40
N SER A 67 5.56 -2.72 4.10
CA SER A 67 6.43 -1.85 3.30
C SER A 67 5.85 -1.64 1.91
N LEU A 68 6.29 -0.58 1.22
CA LEU A 68 5.90 -0.34 -0.17
C LEU A 68 6.44 -1.44 -1.10
N ASN A 69 5.59 -1.90 -2.01
CA ASN A 69 6.02 -2.80 -3.07
C ASN A 69 6.40 -1.99 -4.31
N THR A 70 7.70 -1.78 -4.51
CA THR A 70 8.26 -1.01 -5.63
C THR A 70 8.06 -1.66 -7.00
N THR A 71 7.84 -2.98 -7.04
CA THR A 71 7.69 -3.73 -8.30
C THR A 71 6.43 -3.32 -9.06
N VAL A 72 5.31 -3.10 -8.36
CA VAL A 72 4.05 -2.68 -9.00
C VAL A 72 4.16 -1.28 -9.60
N PHE A 73 4.97 -0.39 -9.01
CA PHE A 73 5.23 0.92 -9.60
C PHE A 73 5.98 0.82 -10.93
N GLN A 74 6.93 -0.12 -11.04
CA GLN A 74 7.65 -0.37 -12.30
C GLN A 74 6.69 -0.86 -13.39
N ASP A 75 5.78 -1.78 -13.06
CA ASP A 75 4.78 -2.29 -14.01
C ASP A 75 3.85 -1.18 -14.55
N ILE A 76 3.42 -0.26 -13.68
CA ILE A 76 2.58 0.88 -14.05
C ILE A 76 3.35 1.87 -14.92
N ILE A 77 4.59 2.17 -14.56
CA ILE A 77 5.47 3.06 -15.33
C ILE A 77 5.72 2.46 -16.72
N ASN A 78 6.03 1.16 -16.80
CA ASN A 78 6.24 0.45 -18.05
C ASN A 78 4.96 0.45 -18.92
N TRP A 79 3.80 0.19 -18.35
CA TRP A 79 2.52 0.31 -19.06
C TRP A 79 2.29 1.73 -19.59
N ALA A 80 2.54 2.75 -18.77
CA ALA A 80 2.38 4.15 -19.18
C ALA A 80 3.33 4.50 -20.32
N PHE A 81 4.61 4.13 -20.23
CA PHE A 81 5.57 4.34 -21.31
C PHE A 81 5.15 3.62 -22.61
N ASN A 82 4.66 2.38 -22.53
CA ASN A 82 4.17 1.66 -23.70
C ASN A 82 2.89 2.26 -24.29
N PHE A 83 2.08 2.95 -23.47
CA PHE A 83 0.87 3.65 -23.91
C PHE A 83 1.19 4.99 -24.57
N TYR A 84 2.12 5.77 -24.01
CA TYR A 84 2.57 7.07 -24.55
C TYR A 84 3.64 6.95 -25.65
N GLY A 85 4.27 5.78 -25.79
CA GLY A 85 5.29 5.48 -26.81
C GLY A 85 4.72 5.07 -28.18
N LYS A 86 3.44 5.36 -28.44
CA LYS A 86 2.81 5.31 -29.77
C LYS A 86 2.41 6.71 -30.22
#